data_AF-A0A497QU22-F1
#
_entry.id   AF-A0A497QU22-F1
#
_cell.length_a   1.000
_cell.length_b   1.000
_cell.length_c   1.000
_cell.angle_alpha   90.00
_cell.angle_beta   90.00
_cell.angle_gamma   90.00
#
_symmetry.space_group_name_H-M   'P 1'
#
loop_
_entity.id
_entity.type
_entity.pdbx_description
1 polymer ?
#
loop_
_entity_poly.entity_id
_entity_poly.type
_entity_poly.pdbx_seq_one_letter_code
_entity_poly.pdbx_strand_id
1 'polypeptide(L)'
;PDNELFDFTKELLDQDGVEQKQFIVPVIPSLKFSGSRRPLAIKPKNFSYGIEADANKNKCLIIKFSLGSGSYATIVLREFMKTTPLYY
;
A
#
# COMPACT_ATOMS: atom_id res chain seq x y z
N PRO A 1 -18.70 7.32 -1.10
CA PRO A 1 -19.09 7.61 -2.50
C PRO A 1 -20.19 6.62 -2.81
N ASP A 2 -21.28 7.02 -3.46
CA ASP A 2 -22.37 6.09 -3.74
C ASP A 2 -21.97 5.25 -4.96
N ASN A 3 -21.28 4.14 -4.69
CA ASN A 3 -20.76 3.20 -5.67
C ASN A 3 -20.71 1.79 -5.11
N GLU A 4 -20.64 0.80 -5.99
CA GLU A 4 -20.64 -0.62 -5.63
C GLU A 4 -19.53 -0.98 -4.61
N LEU A 5 -18.37 -0.32 -4.70
CA LEU A 5 -17.26 -0.52 -3.74
C LEU A 5 -17.62 -0.06 -2.33
N PHE A 6 -18.42 0.99 -2.19
CA PHE A 6 -18.86 1.47 -0.89
C PHE A 6 -19.86 0.51 -0.26
N ASP A 7 -20.82 0.02 -1.04
CA ASP A 7 -21.79 -0.98 -0.57
C ASP A 7 -21.07 -2.27 -0.14
N PHE A 8 -20.14 -2.75 -0.97
CA PHE A 8 -19.29 -3.90 -0.62
C PHE A 8 -18.45 -3.67 0.64
N THR A 9 -17.90 -2.46 0.82
CA THR A 9 -17.13 -2.13 2.03
C THR A 9 -18.01 -2.18 3.28
N LYS A 10 -19.26 -1.72 3.17
CA LYS A 10 -20.23 -1.77 4.27
C LYS A 10 -20.58 -3.21 4.61
N GLU A 11 -20.88 -4.04 3.62
CA GLU A 11 -21.14 -5.46 3.80
C GLU A 11 -19.97 -6.18 4.46
N LEU A 12 -18.73 -5.89 4.06
CA LEU A 12 -17.53 -6.49 4.64
C LEU A 12 -17.32 -6.08 6.10
N LEU A 13 -17.55 -4.80 6.43
CA LEU A 13 -17.51 -4.33 7.83
C LEU A 13 -18.60 -5.00 8.69
N ASP A 14 -19.80 -5.17 8.14
CA ASP A 14 -20.91 -5.84 8.81
C ASP A 14 -20.60 -7.34 9.04
N GLN A 15 -19.97 -8.02 8.07
CA GLN A 15 -19.49 -9.41 8.20
C GLN A 15 -18.43 -9.57 9.30
N ASP A 16 -17.51 -8.61 9.41
CA ASP A 16 -16.46 -8.60 10.44
C ASP A 16 -16.96 -8.09 11.80
N GLY A 17 -18.23 -7.66 11.90
CA GLY A 17 -18.82 -7.11 13.13
C GLY A 17 -18.21 -5.77 13.56
N VAL A 18 -17.67 -5.01 12.61
CA VAL A 18 -16.97 -3.74 12.84
C VAL A 18 -17.93 -2.57 12.62
N GLU A 19 -18.28 -1.89 13.70
CA GLU A 19 -19.16 -0.72 13.69
C GLU A 19 -18.36 0.59 13.76
N GLN A 20 -18.82 1.62 13.04
CA GLN A 20 -18.16 2.94 13.05
C GLN A 20 -18.01 3.55 14.46
N LYS A 21 -18.95 3.27 15.37
CA LYS A 21 -18.90 3.76 16.76
C LYS A 21 -17.68 3.25 17.54
N GLN A 22 -17.10 2.11 17.13
CA GLN A 22 -15.94 1.50 17.80
C GLN A 22 -14.64 2.29 17.56
N PHE A 23 -14.59 3.15 16.54
CA PHE A 23 -13.47 4.06 16.30
C PHE A 23 -13.49 5.31 17.20
N ILE A 24 -14.49 5.41 18.08
CA ILE A 24 -14.60 6.46 19.09
C ILE A 24 -14.35 5.80 20.45
N VAL A 25 -13.33 6.25 21.17
CA VAL A 25 -12.97 5.76 22.51
C VAL A 25 -13.28 6.86 23.52
N PRO A 26 -14.45 6.87 24.18
CA PRO A 26 -14.86 7.99 25.04
C PRO A 26 -13.93 8.21 26.23
N VAL A 27 -13.37 7.13 26.76
CA VAL A 27 -12.43 7.16 27.90
C VAL A 27 -11.10 7.80 27.52
N ILE A 28 -10.69 7.72 26.25
CA ILE A 28 -9.43 8.29 25.73
C ILE A 28 -9.71 9.00 24.40
N PRO A 29 -10.22 10.24 24.42
CA PRO A 29 -10.65 10.94 23.21
C PRO A 29 -9.54 11.14 22.16
N SER A 30 -8.27 11.16 22.57
CA SER A 30 -7.11 11.28 21.67
C SER A 30 -6.91 10.06 20.76
N LEU A 31 -7.48 8.90 21.10
CA LEU A 31 -7.45 7.69 20.27
C LEU A 31 -8.60 7.62 19.25
N LYS A 32 -9.45 8.64 19.19
CA LYS A 32 -10.50 8.72 18.18
C LYS A 32 -9.87 8.69 16.77
N PHE A 33 -10.35 7.78 15.93
CA PHE A 33 -9.93 7.70 14.54
C PHE A 33 -11.04 8.18 13.61
N SER A 34 -10.87 9.33 12.97
CA SER A 34 -11.85 9.90 12.03
C SER A 34 -11.84 9.26 10.64
N GLY A 35 -10.85 8.40 10.37
CA GLY A 35 -10.55 7.94 9.02
C GLY A 35 -9.82 9.00 8.19
N SER A 36 -9.27 8.55 7.07
CA SER A 36 -8.68 9.40 6.02
C SER A 36 -8.86 8.73 4.66
N ARG A 37 -8.57 9.46 3.58
CA ARG A 37 -8.55 8.88 2.23
C ARG A 37 -7.10 8.68 1.80
N ARG A 38 -6.82 7.50 1.25
CA ARG A 38 -5.51 7.15 0.70
C ARG A 38 -5.64 6.85 -0.80
N PRO A 39 -4.75 7.36 -1.66
CA PRO A 39 -4.73 6.97 -3.07
C PRO A 39 -4.57 5.46 -3.23
N LEU A 40 -5.40 4.85 -4.08
CA LEU A 40 -5.38 3.40 -4.34
C LEU A 40 -4.15 2.98 -5.14
N ALA A 41 -3.70 3.82 -6.06
CA ALA A 41 -2.54 3.58 -6.90
C ALA A 41 -1.51 4.69 -6.73
N ILE A 42 -0.24 4.31 -6.81
CA ILE A 42 0.89 5.23 -6.82
C ILE A 42 1.57 5.15 -8.19
N LYS A 43 2.00 6.30 -8.71
CA LYS A 43 2.82 6.36 -9.92
C LYS A 43 4.24 6.75 -9.53
N PRO A 44 5.23 5.84 -9.63
CA PRO A 44 6.62 6.20 -9.39
C PRO A 44 7.07 7.31 -10.35
N LYS A 45 7.79 8.30 -9.82
CA LYS A 45 8.36 9.40 -10.61
C LYS A 45 9.80 9.06 -11.00
N ASN A 46 10.26 9.62 -12.12
CA ASN A 46 11.65 9.49 -12.60
C ASN A 46 12.10 8.01 -12.70
N PHE A 47 11.21 7.15 -13.19
CA PHE A 47 11.47 5.73 -13.27
C PHE A 47 12.52 5.43 -14.36
N SER A 48 13.57 4.70 -14.01
CA SER A 48 14.58 4.18 -14.93
C SER A 48 15.05 2.81 -14.46
N TYR A 49 15.47 1.98 -15.41
CA TYR A 49 16.01 0.66 -15.12
C TYR A 49 17.21 0.31 -16.00
N GLY A 50 18.08 -0.57 -15.51
CA GLY A 50 19.21 -1.12 -16.23
C GLY A 50 19.53 -2.53 -15.74
N ILE A 51 20.21 -3.32 -16.57
CA ILE A 51 20.68 -4.65 -16.18
C ILE A 51 22.19 -4.59 -16.08
N GLU A 52 22.72 -4.95 -14.91
CA GLU A 52 24.15 -4.95 -14.61
C GLU A 52 24.55 -6.36 -14.13
N ALA A 53 25.85 -6.67 -14.14
CA ALA A 53 26.37 -7.90 -13.57
C ALA A 53 26.82 -7.66 -12.12
N ASP A 54 26.47 -8.54 -11.19
CA ASP A 54 27.04 -8.51 -9.84
C ASP A 54 28.50 -9.00 -9.83
N ALA A 55 29.14 -8.97 -8.65
CA ALA A 55 30.49 -9.46 -8.45
C ALA A 55 30.68 -10.94 -8.84
N ASN A 56 29.60 -11.73 -8.83
CA ASN A 56 29.58 -13.15 -9.19
C ASN A 56 29.14 -13.39 -10.65
N LYS A 57 29.03 -12.32 -11.46
CA LYS A 57 28.55 -12.34 -12.86
C LYS A 57 27.08 -12.76 -13.04
N ASN A 58 26.26 -12.70 -12.00
CA ASN A 58 24.81 -12.86 -12.13
C ASN A 58 24.20 -11.57 -12.69
N LYS A 59 23.08 -11.70 -13.40
CA LYS A 59 22.31 -10.55 -13.90
C LYS A 59 21.52 -9.92 -12.74
N CYS A 60 21.71 -8.63 -12.55
CA CYS A 60 20.99 -7.82 -11.57
C CYS A 60 20.19 -6.73 -12.26
N LEU A 61 18.96 -6.51 -11.80
CA LEU A 61 18.11 -5.41 -12.26
C LEU A 61 18.29 -4.21 -11.32
N ILE A 62 18.81 -3.12 -11.84
CA ILE A 62 18.92 -1.84 -11.14
C ILE A 62 17.69 -1.01 -11.48
N ILE A 63 16.88 -0.65 -10.49
CA ILE A 63 15.69 0.20 -10.66
C ILE A 63 15.87 1.48 -9.85
N LYS A 64 15.62 2.63 -10.48
CA LYS A 64 15.65 3.95 -9.83
C LYS A 64 14.30 4.63 -10.02
N PHE A 65 13.72 5.11 -8.93
CA PHE A 65 12.46 5.85 -8.93
C PHE A 65 12.32 6.69 -7.66
N SER A 66 11.37 7.63 -7.66
CA SER A 66 11.00 8.42 -6.49
C SER A 66 9.53 8.22 -6.13
N LEU A 67 9.23 8.22 -4.83
CA LEU A 67 7.88 8.06 -4.29
C LEU A 67 7.49 9.27 -3.43
N GLY A 68 6.19 9.54 -3.36
CA GLY A 68 5.64 10.51 -2.41
C GLY A 68 5.69 10.00 -0.97
N SER A 69 5.51 10.91 -0.01
CA SER A 69 5.43 10.56 1.41
C SER A 69 4.33 9.53 1.68
N GLY A 70 4.57 8.64 2.65
CA GLY A 70 3.65 7.57 3.02
C GLY A 70 3.57 6.40 2.04
N SER A 71 4.38 6.37 0.97
CA SER A 71 4.48 5.24 0.03
C SER A 71 5.70 4.37 0.34
N TYR A 72 5.61 3.07 0.04
CA TYR A 72 6.67 2.10 0.32
C TYR A 72 7.29 1.60 -0.99
N ALA A 73 8.62 1.56 -1.06
CA ALA A 73 9.35 1.03 -2.22
C ALA A 73 9.01 -0.44 -2.50
N THR A 74 8.71 -1.22 -1.46
CA THR A 74 8.31 -2.62 -1.56
C THR A 74 7.02 -2.82 -2.36
N ILE A 75 6.10 -1.85 -2.38
CA ILE A 75 4.90 -1.91 -3.24
C ILE A 75 5.29 -1.83 -4.71
N VAL A 76 6.30 -1.02 -5.06
CA VAL A 76 6.83 -0.98 -6.42
C VAL A 76 7.51 -2.31 -6.75
N LEU A 77 8.40 -2.79 -5.89
CA LEU A 77 9.12 -4.06 -6.10
C LEU A 77 8.15 -5.25 -6.25
N ARG A 78 7.11 -5.32 -5.43
CA ARG A 78 6.05 -6.33 -5.53
C ARG A 78 5.47 -6.41 -6.94
N GLU A 79 5.20 -5.26 -7.55
CA GLU A 79 4.61 -5.21 -8.90
C GLU A 79 5.58 -5.63 -10.01
N PHE A 80 6.90 -5.52 -9.79
CA PHE A 80 7.90 -6.00 -10.75
C PHE A 80 8.27 -7.46 -10.53
N MET A 81 8.46 -7.87 -9.28
CA MET A 81 9.00 -9.19 -8.93
C MET A 81 7.92 -10.27 -8.84
N LYS A 82 6.67 -9.90 -8.56
CA LYS A 82 5.51 -10.81 -8.46
C LYS A 82 5.77 -12.05 -7.58
N THR A 83 6.57 -11.89 -6.53
CA THR A 83 6.99 -12.98 -5.60
C THR A 83 6.52 -12.69 -4.16
N THR A 84 6.82 -13.60 -3.24
CA THR A 84 6.52 -13.42 -1.81
C THR A 84 7.39 -12.30 -1.22
N PRO A 85 6.88 -11.45 -0.31
CA PRO A 85 7.66 -10.34 0.24
C PRO A 85 8.98 -10.66 0.93
N LEU A 86 9.16 -11.91 1.35
CA LEU A 86 10.42 -12.39 1.95
C LEU A 86 11.54 -12.60 0.92
N TYR A 87 11.21 -12.58 -0.38
CA TYR A 87 12.12 -12.87 -1.49
C TYR A 87 12.20 -11.72 -2.50
N TYR A 88 11.86 -10.50 -2.07
CA TYR A 88 12.15 -9.28 -2.83
C TYR A 88 13.64 -8.96 -2.81
#